data_AF-A0A3E2B6Q2-F1
#
_entry.id   AF-A0A3E2B6Q2-F1
#
_cell.length_a   1.000
_cell.length_b   1.000
_cell.length_c   1.000
_cell.angle_alpha   90.00
_cell.angle_beta   90.00
_cell.angle_gamma   90.00
#
_symmetry.space_group_name_H-M   'P 1'
#
loop_
_entity.id
_entity.type
_entity.pdbx_description
1 polymer ?
#
loop_
_entity_poly.entity_id
_entity_poly.type
_entity_poly.pdbx_seq_one_letter_code
_entity_poly.pdbx_strand_id
1 'polypeptide(L)'
;MRKSSVRTLRQENNARERALSRESQREMTDVVVYLRGQDLSPLDQEEIRRDILEMVWEAEARGETMAQVVGQDYRTFCQEIVAAVPRRSRRVRMAAAVEELLPALSVLLGIWLVKKVVEALLRGEAVMHLTLTLGEAISMGVLLAASVGIVTYLCRTALEGERGRSRGKGFFMAWAFCVALLAAIFLPTFLLTNPLLTLWLPVAVAVVILPLLVHGVLARWMER
;
A
#
# COMPACT_ATOMS: atom_id res chain seq x y z
N MET A 1 21.77 22.14 5.82
CA MET A 1 20.94 20.98 6.18
C MET A 1 21.42 19.76 5.40
N ARG A 2 21.86 18.69 6.08
CA ARG A 2 22.23 17.43 5.42
C ARG A 2 20.94 16.86 4.82
N LYS A 3 20.85 16.70 3.49
CA LYS A 3 19.80 15.88 2.87
C LYS A 3 20.03 14.44 3.34
N SER A 4 19.53 14.06 4.51
CA SER A 4 19.44 12.65 4.88
C SER A 4 18.52 11.99 3.86
N SER A 5 18.99 10.97 3.16
CA SER A 5 18.10 10.20 2.29
C SER A 5 16.92 9.68 3.11
N VAL A 6 15.71 9.64 2.53
CA VAL A 6 14.50 9.11 3.20
C VAL A 6 14.79 7.75 3.85
N ARG A 7 15.62 6.92 3.20
CA ARG A 7 16.08 5.64 3.72
C ARG A 7 16.87 5.76 5.04
N THR A 8 17.78 6.73 5.14
CA THR A 8 18.54 7.00 6.37
C THR A 8 17.60 7.44 7.49
N LEU A 9 16.72 8.41 7.21
CA LEU A 9 15.78 8.92 8.21
C LEU A 9 14.83 7.81 8.71
N ARG A 10 14.35 6.96 7.79
CA ARG A 10 13.54 5.79 8.14
C ARG A 10 14.29 4.78 9.02
N GLN A 11 15.57 4.57 8.77
CA GLN A 11 16.40 3.69 9.59
C GLN A 11 16.59 4.25 11.00
N GLU A 12 16.87 5.55 11.12
CA GLU A 12 16.99 6.23 12.41
C GLU A 12 15.68 6.19 13.21
N ASN A 13 14.56 6.52 12.56
CA ASN A 13 13.23 6.47 13.19
C ASN A 13 12.86 5.07 13.65
N ASN A 14 13.12 4.04 12.84
CA ASN A 14 12.89 2.65 13.23
C ASN A 14 13.76 2.24 14.43
N ALA A 15 14.99 2.73 14.53
CA ALA A 15 15.86 2.45 15.67
C ALA A 15 15.35 3.12 16.95
N ARG A 16 14.91 4.39 16.85
CA ARG A 16 14.30 5.13 17.97
C ARG A 16 13.01 4.48 18.46
N GLU A 17 12.10 4.15 17.55
CA GLU A 17 10.81 3.52 17.91
C GLU A 17 11.00 2.19 18.63
N ARG A 18 11.97 1.37 18.20
CA ARG A 18 12.29 0.09 18.86
C ARG A 18 12.79 0.24 20.30
N ALA A 19 13.31 1.41 20.65
CA ALA A 19 13.82 1.70 21.98
C ALA A 19 12.76 2.29 22.92
N LEU A 20 11.57 2.65 22.42
CA LEU A 20 10.41 3.04 23.24
C LEU A 20 9.80 1.83 23.96
N SER A 21 8.94 2.10 24.94
CA SER A 21 8.11 1.08 25.59
C SER A 21 7.18 0.36 24.60
N ARG A 22 6.70 -0.83 24.98
CA ARG A 22 5.75 -1.60 24.15
C ARG A 22 4.40 -0.91 23.98
N GLU A 23 4.01 -0.07 24.94
CA GLU A 23 2.76 0.69 24.88
C GLU A 23 2.88 1.79 23.83
N SER A 24 3.90 2.64 23.94
CA SER A 24 4.15 3.70 22.96
C SER A 24 4.49 3.19 21.57
N GLN A 25 5.12 2.01 21.43
CA GLN A 25 5.29 1.36 20.12
C GLN A 25 3.95 1.03 19.43
N ARG A 26 2.94 0.59 20.19
CA ARG A 26 1.62 0.29 19.63
C ARG A 26 0.92 1.56 19.17
N GLU A 27 0.94 2.60 20.00
CA GLU A 27 0.35 3.91 19.66
C GLU A 27 1.07 4.57 18.48
N MET A 28 2.40 4.45 18.41
CA MET A 28 3.19 4.92 17.29
C MET A 28 2.87 4.16 15.99
N THR A 29 2.56 2.86 16.07
CA THR A 29 2.13 2.09 14.89
C THR A 29 0.88 2.70 14.27
N ASP A 30 -0.09 3.10 15.09
CA ASP A 30 -1.32 3.73 14.61
C ASP A 30 -1.03 5.09 13.95
N VAL A 31 -0.18 5.92 14.56
CA VAL A 31 0.30 7.18 13.98
C VAL A 31 0.95 6.96 12.61
N VAL A 32 1.85 5.99 12.50
CA VAL A 32 2.55 5.68 11.23
C VAL A 32 1.56 5.21 10.17
N VAL A 33 0.58 4.37 10.53
CA VAL A 33 -0.47 3.91 9.60
C VAL A 33 -1.33 5.07 9.11
N TYR A 34 -1.64 6.03 9.99
CA TYR A 34 -2.38 7.23 9.62
C TYR A 34 -1.61 8.13 8.67
N LEU A 35 -0.35 8.46 8.99
CA LEU A 35 0.50 9.32 8.16
C LEU A 35 0.69 8.75 6.75
N ARG A 36 0.80 7.41 6.63
CA ARG A 36 0.86 6.73 5.33
C ARG A 36 -0.41 6.90 4.49
N GLY A 37 -1.56 7.08 5.14
CA GLY A 37 -2.83 7.35 4.46
C GLY A 37 -3.01 8.81 4.02
N GLN A 38 -2.09 9.70 4.36
CA GLN A 38 -2.17 11.13 4.04
C GLN A 38 -1.36 11.48 2.79
N ASP A 39 -1.73 12.60 2.14
CA ASP A 39 -1.03 13.15 0.97
C ASP A 39 0.28 13.86 1.35
N LEU A 40 1.19 13.12 1.97
CA LEU A 40 2.50 13.58 2.43
C LEU A 40 3.62 12.99 1.57
N SER A 41 4.77 13.67 1.50
CA SER A 41 5.95 13.03 0.91
C SER A 41 6.57 11.97 1.80
N PRO A 42 7.27 10.98 1.23
CA PRO A 42 8.03 10.03 2.04
C PRO A 42 9.01 10.71 3.00
N LEU A 43 9.54 11.88 2.61
CA LEU A 43 10.36 12.71 3.48
C LEU A 43 9.51 13.34 4.58
N ASP A 44 8.42 14.04 4.25
CA ASP A 44 7.56 14.68 5.25
C ASP A 44 6.98 13.66 6.24
N GLN A 45 6.61 12.47 5.77
CA GLN A 45 6.13 11.37 6.63
C GLN A 45 7.18 10.98 7.67
N GLU A 46 8.44 10.80 7.25
CA GLU A 46 9.52 10.41 8.16
C GLU A 46 10.02 11.59 9.02
N GLU A 47 9.92 12.83 8.54
CA GLU A 47 10.21 14.02 9.36
C GLU A 47 9.17 14.20 10.45
N ILE A 48 7.88 14.18 10.11
CA ILE A 48 6.79 14.22 11.09
C ILE A 48 6.92 13.06 12.08
N ARG A 49 7.17 11.84 11.59
CA ARG A 49 7.37 10.68 12.48
C ARG A 49 8.54 10.87 13.43
N ARG A 50 9.66 11.45 12.98
CA ARG A 50 10.81 11.73 13.84
C ARG A 50 10.43 12.71 14.94
N ASP A 51 9.75 13.79 14.58
CA ASP A 51 9.41 14.86 15.52
C ASP A 51 8.42 14.35 16.59
N ILE A 52 7.45 13.51 16.20
CA ILE A 52 6.55 12.82 17.17
C ILE A 52 7.32 11.82 18.03
N LEU A 53 8.23 11.03 17.45
CA LEU A 53 9.08 10.10 18.21
C LEU A 53 9.93 10.83 19.27
N GLU A 54 10.44 12.01 18.96
CA GLU A 54 11.22 12.82 19.89
C GLU A 54 10.36 13.30 21.07
N MET A 55 9.15 13.81 20.80
CA MET A 55 8.20 14.17 21.85
C MET A 55 7.84 12.99 22.77
N VAL A 56 7.62 11.81 22.18
CA VAL A 56 7.26 10.58 22.93
C VAL A 56 8.45 10.09 23.75
N TRP A 57 9.67 10.16 23.20
CA TRP A 57 10.89 9.79 23.91
C TRP A 57 11.11 10.67 25.15
N GLU A 58 10.92 11.98 25.01
CA GLU A 58 11.01 12.92 26.13
C GLU A 58 9.92 12.67 27.18
N ALA A 59 8.71 12.28 26.76
CA ALA A 59 7.63 11.89 27.65
C ALA A 59 8.02 10.68 28.50
N GLU A 60 8.48 9.59 27.86
CA GLU A 60 8.89 8.38 28.56
C GLU A 60 10.07 8.65 29.51
N ALA A 61 11.00 9.53 29.14
CA ALA A 61 12.11 9.93 30.00
C ALA A 61 11.64 10.67 31.27
N ARG A 62 10.48 11.34 31.23
CA ARG A 62 9.83 11.95 32.40
C ARG A 62 8.89 10.99 33.14
N GLY A 63 8.73 9.77 32.67
CA GLY A 63 7.74 8.81 33.20
C GLY A 63 6.29 9.13 32.79
N GLU A 64 6.12 9.95 31.75
CA GLU A 64 4.82 10.29 31.15
C GLU A 64 4.48 9.33 30.01
N THR A 65 3.19 9.19 29.70
CA THR A 65 2.73 8.38 28.57
C THR A 65 2.60 9.22 27.30
N MET A 66 2.63 8.58 26.13
CA MET A 66 2.44 9.26 24.84
C MET A 66 1.09 10.02 24.79
N ALA A 67 0.01 9.45 25.33
CA ALA A 67 -1.29 10.12 25.44
C ALA A 67 -1.28 11.41 26.27
N GLN A 68 -0.32 11.61 27.18
CA GLN A 68 -0.20 12.84 27.97
C GLN A 68 0.46 13.98 27.18
N VAL A 69 1.33 13.65 26.22
CA VAL A 69 2.09 14.66 25.43
C VAL A 69 1.45 14.91 24.06
N VAL A 70 0.98 13.85 23.41
CA VAL A 70 0.31 13.90 22.10
C VAL A 70 -1.19 14.16 22.24
N GLY A 71 -1.73 13.97 23.45
CA GLY A 71 -3.16 14.02 23.75
C GLY A 71 -3.83 12.65 23.59
N GLN A 72 -4.98 12.46 24.24
CA GLN A 72 -5.75 11.22 24.14
C GLN A 72 -6.31 10.96 22.74
N ASP A 73 -6.49 12.01 21.94
CA ASP A 73 -6.89 11.91 20.54
C ASP A 73 -5.70 12.24 19.62
N TYR A 74 -4.83 11.25 19.45
CA TYR A 74 -3.69 11.31 18.54
C TYR A 74 -4.09 11.65 17.09
N ARG A 75 -5.34 11.40 16.69
CA ARG A 75 -5.83 11.73 15.35
C ARG A 75 -5.98 13.22 15.15
N THR A 76 -6.58 13.91 16.11
CA THR A 76 -6.74 15.37 16.03
C THR A 76 -5.38 16.04 15.98
N PHE A 77 -4.44 15.58 16.81
CA PHE A 77 -3.06 16.04 16.77
C PHE A 77 -2.39 15.80 15.39
N CYS A 78 -2.48 14.58 14.85
CA CYS A 78 -1.91 14.29 13.53
C CYS A 78 -2.61 15.05 12.41
N GLN A 79 -3.92 15.30 12.51
CA GLN A 79 -4.68 16.09 11.53
C GLN A 79 -4.17 17.54 11.48
N GLU A 80 -3.90 18.14 12.62
CA GLU A 80 -3.37 19.51 12.71
C GLU A 80 -1.98 19.59 12.08
N ILE A 81 -1.09 18.64 12.37
CA ILE A 81 0.24 18.57 11.75
C ILE A 81 0.11 18.45 10.23
N VAL A 82 -0.71 17.51 9.75
CA VAL A 82 -0.87 17.24 8.32
C VAL A 82 -1.54 18.41 7.59
N ALA A 83 -2.44 19.13 8.25
CA ALA A 83 -3.07 20.33 7.71
C ALA A 83 -2.08 21.50 7.51
N ALA A 84 -1.03 21.55 8.31
CA ALA A 84 0.03 22.56 8.19
C ALA A 84 1.01 22.27 7.02
N VAL A 85 1.07 21.02 6.53
CA VAL A 85 1.96 20.65 5.42
C VAL A 85 1.39 21.12 4.08
N PRO A 86 2.19 21.80 3.22
CA PRO A 86 1.76 22.19 1.89
C PRO A 86 1.33 20.98 1.05
N ARG A 87 0.13 21.03 0.48
CA ARG A 87 -0.37 19.94 -0.37
C ARG A 87 0.47 19.81 -1.64
N ARG A 88 0.74 18.57 -2.02
CA ARG A 88 1.43 18.24 -3.27
C ARG A 88 0.61 18.66 -4.48
N SER A 89 1.30 19.02 -5.56
CA SER A 89 0.65 19.29 -6.84
C SER A 89 -0.07 18.03 -7.35
N ARG A 90 -1.18 18.21 -8.09
CA ARG A 90 -1.95 17.08 -8.65
C ARG A 90 -1.07 16.11 -9.47
N ARG A 91 -0.09 16.64 -10.20
CA ARG A 91 0.83 15.84 -11.03
C ARG A 91 1.71 14.93 -10.17
N VAL A 92 2.29 15.46 -9.09
CA VAL A 92 3.12 14.69 -8.16
C VAL A 92 2.29 13.61 -7.45
N ARG A 93 1.04 13.94 -7.07
CA ARG A 93 0.13 12.97 -6.46
C ARG A 93 -0.22 11.82 -7.41
N MET A 94 -0.52 12.12 -8.67
CA MET A 94 -0.78 11.09 -9.68
C MET A 94 0.47 10.24 -9.95
N ALA A 95 1.65 10.86 -10.02
CA ALA A 95 2.90 10.14 -10.20
C ALA A 95 3.17 9.17 -9.03
N ALA A 96 2.97 9.62 -7.78
CA ALA A 96 3.11 8.77 -6.59
C ALA A 96 2.12 7.59 -6.60
N ALA A 97 0.85 7.82 -6.96
CA ALA A 97 -0.13 6.74 -7.08
C ALA A 97 0.25 5.72 -8.16
N VAL A 98 0.77 6.18 -9.31
CA VAL A 98 1.27 5.28 -10.36
C VAL A 98 2.50 4.52 -9.89
N GLU A 99 3.43 5.18 -9.22
CA GLU A 99 4.64 4.56 -8.66
C GLU A 99 4.30 3.37 -7.75
N GLU A 100 3.29 3.54 -6.90
CA GLU A 100 2.81 2.53 -5.95
C GLU A 100 2.14 1.34 -6.66
N LEU A 101 1.43 1.59 -7.76
CA LEU A 101 0.72 0.56 -8.52
C LEU A 101 1.64 -0.30 -9.39
N LEU A 102 2.77 0.22 -9.85
CA LEU A 102 3.66 -0.46 -10.81
C LEU A 102 4.23 -1.79 -10.28
N PRO A 103 4.78 -1.88 -9.04
CA PRO A 103 5.24 -3.15 -8.49
C PRO A 103 4.10 -4.17 -8.32
N ALA A 104 2.93 -3.72 -7.86
CA ALA A 104 1.77 -4.59 -7.68
C ALA A 104 1.31 -5.18 -9.03
N LEU A 105 1.29 -4.37 -10.08
CA LEU A 105 1.00 -4.81 -11.45
C LEU A 105 2.03 -5.84 -11.93
N SER A 106 3.33 -5.62 -11.69
CA SER A 106 4.38 -6.58 -12.07
C SER A 106 4.19 -7.93 -11.39
N VAL A 107 3.85 -7.94 -10.10
CA VAL A 107 3.59 -9.18 -9.36
C VAL A 107 2.39 -9.93 -9.94
N LEU A 108 1.29 -9.23 -10.24
CA LEU A 108 0.10 -9.86 -10.85
C LEU A 108 0.40 -10.45 -12.24
N LEU A 109 1.13 -9.71 -13.08
CA LEU A 109 1.58 -10.20 -14.39
C LEU A 109 2.52 -11.41 -14.25
N GLY A 110 3.40 -11.40 -13.26
CA GLY A 110 4.29 -12.52 -12.95
C GLY A 110 3.53 -13.77 -12.51
N ILE A 111 2.53 -13.62 -11.63
CA ILE A 111 1.64 -14.72 -11.22
C ILE A 111 0.89 -15.28 -12.44
N TRP A 112 0.36 -14.40 -13.30
CA TRP A 112 -0.30 -14.82 -14.54
C TRP A 112 0.64 -15.60 -15.46
N LEU A 113 1.87 -15.13 -15.65
CA LEU A 113 2.88 -15.78 -16.48
C LEU A 113 3.19 -17.20 -15.96
N VAL A 114 3.49 -17.31 -14.66
CA VAL A 114 3.78 -18.61 -14.03
C VAL A 114 2.59 -19.55 -14.16
N LYS A 115 1.37 -19.08 -13.92
CA LYS A 115 0.14 -19.87 -14.09
C LYS A 115 0.05 -20.46 -15.50
N LYS A 116 0.20 -19.63 -16.54
CA LYS A 116 0.10 -20.09 -17.95
C LYS A 116 1.20 -21.06 -18.34
N VAL A 117 2.44 -20.81 -17.88
CA VAL A 117 3.57 -21.73 -18.11
C VAL A 117 3.29 -23.08 -17.47
N VAL A 118 2.83 -23.11 -16.21
CA VAL A 118 2.48 -24.36 -15.51
C VAL A 118 1.33 -25.08 -16.20
N GLU A 119 0.27 -24.37 -16.61
CA GLU A 119 -0.85 -24.97 -17.35
C GLU A 119 -0.40 -25.60 -18.68
N ALA A 120 0.46 -24.92 -19.44
CA ALA A 120 1.00 -25.44 -20.70
C ALA A 120 1.88 -26.69 -20.48
N LEU A 121 2.76 -26.66 -19.47
CA LEU A 121 3.60 -27.80 -19.11
C LEU A 121 2.79 -29.02 -18.67
N LEU A 122 1.74 -28.82 -17.85
CA LEU A 122 0.84 -29.90 -17.41
C LEU A 122 0.05 -30.51 -18.57
N ARG A 123 -0.23 -29.74 -19.63
CA ARG A 123 -0.90 -30.22 -20.85
C ARG A 123 0.06 -30.81 -21.89
N GLY A 124 1.38 -30.69 -21.67
CA GLY A 124 2.40 -31.08 -22.64
C GLY A 124 2.44 -30.19 -23.88
N GLU A 125 1.88 -28.98 -23.81
CA GLU A 125 1.84 -28.02 -24.91
C GLU A 125 3.10 -27.15 -24.96
N ALA A 126 3.45 -26.65 -26.15
CA ALA A 126 4.56 -25.72 -26.31
C ALA A 126 4.23 -24.37 -25.65
N VAL A 127 5.09 -23.91 -24.74
CA VAL A 127 4.93 -22.66 -23.96
C VAL A 127 5.19 -21.39 -24.79
N MET A 128 5.24 -21.50 -26.12
CA MET A 128 5.71 -20.40 -26.98
C MET A 128 4.72 -19.24 -27.10
N HIS A 129 3.43 -19.52 -26.98
CA HIS A 129 2.37 -18.51 -27.07
C HIS A 129 1.46 -18.57 -25.85
N LEU A 130 1.41 -17.46 -25.11
CA LEU A 130 0.57 -17.30 -23.93
C LEU A 130 -0.55 -16.32 -24.25
N THR A 131 -1.79 -16.73 -24.02
CA THR A 131 -2.98 -15.91 -24.26
C THR A 131 -3.43 -15.22 -22.98
N LEU A 132 -3.42 -13.89 -23.00
CA LEU A 132 -4.06 -13.08 -21.97
C LEU A 132 -5.52 -12.87 -22.38
N THR A 133 -6.46 -13.31 -21.54
CA THR A 133 -7.89 -13.11 -21.81
C THR A 133 -8.38 -11.78 -21.25
N LEU A 134 -9.47 -11.26 -21.83
CA LEU A 134 -10.16 -10.07 -21.32
C LEU A 134 -10.59 -10.26 -19.85
N GLY A 135 -11.09 -11.44 -19.51
CA GLY A 135 -11.45 -11.78 -18.14
C GLY A 135 -10.28 -11.66 -17.18
N GLU A 136 -9.11 -12.22 -17.53
CA GLU A 136 -7.90 -12.14 -16.71
C GLU A 136 -7.43 -10.69 -16.51
N ALA A 137 -7.47 -9.86 -17.57
CA ALA A 137 -7.12 -8.46 -17.49
C ALA A 137 -8.07 -7.67 -16.55
N ILE A 138 -9.37 -7.91 -16.64
CA ILE A 138 -10.37 -7.29 -15.76
C ILE A 138 -10.14 -7.72 -14.31
N SER A 139 -9.92 -9.01 -14.06
CA SER A 139 -9.68 -9.53 -12.71
C SER A 139 -8.42 -8.94 -12.07
N MET A 140 -7.34 -8.74 -12.84
CA MET A 140 -6.15 -8.02 -12.36
C MET A 140 -6.48 -6.57 -12.00
N GLY A 141 -7.28 -5.88 -12.82
CA GLY A 141 -7.74 -4.52 -12.53
C GLY A 141 -8.57 -4.43 -11.24
N VAL A 142 -9.51 -5.37 -11.05
CA VAL A 142 -10.33 -5.46 -9.83
C VAL A 142 -9.46 -5.72 -8.60
N LEU A 143 -8.47 -6.62 -8.70
CA LEU A 143 -7.53 -6.90 -7.61
C LEU A 143 -6.73 -5.66 -7.20
N LEU A 144 -6.19 -4.91 -8.18
CA LEU A 144 -5.47 -3.67 -7.90
C LEU A 144 -6.38 -2.63 -7.24
N ALA A 145 -7.57 -2.40 -7.79
CA ALA A 145 -8.52 -1.44 -7.23
C ALA A 145 -8.95 -1.81 -5.80
N ALA A 146 -9.22 -3.09 -5.55
CA ALA A 146 -9.57 -3.59 -4.22
C ALA A 146 -8.42 -3.41 -3.23
N SER A 147 -7.18 -3.70 -3.64
CA SER A 147 -6.02 -3.52 -2.77
C SER A 147 -5.86 -2.07 -2.30
N VAL A 148 -5.92 -1.10 -3.23
CA VAL A 148 -5.85 0.33 -2.91
C VAL A 148 -7.04 0.76 -2.05
N GLY A 149 -8.24 0.29 -2.37
CA GLY A 149 -9.46 0.61 -1.62
C GLY A 149 -9.40 0.11 -0.17
N ILE A 150 -8.95 -1.13 0.03
CA ILE A 150 -8.80 -1.72 1.37
C ILE A 150 -7.73 -0.99 2.17
N VAL A 151 -6.54 -0.74 1.59
CA VAL A 151 -5.47 0.00 2.29
C VAL A 151 -5.93 1.40 2.65
N THR A 152 -6.58 2.13 1.73
CA THR A 152 -7.11 3.47 2.00
C THR A 152 -8.16 3.45 3.10
N TYR A 153 -9.04 2.44 3.10
CA TYR A 153 -10.05 2.25 4.14
C TYR A 153 -9.40 1.97 5.50
N LEU A 154 -8.44 1.04 5.56
CA LEU A 154 -7.71 0.70 6.79
C LEU A 154 -6.92 1.91 7.32
N CYS A 155 -6.18 2.63 6.49
CA CYS A 155 -5.45 3.82 6.92
C CYS A 155 -6.37 4.93 7.48
N ARG A 156 -7.59 5.07 6.93
CA ARG A 156 -8.57 6.04 7.45
C ARG A 156 -9.24 5.59 8.75
N THR A 157 -9.39 4.28 8.93
CA THR A 157 -10.10 3.68 10.08
C THR A 157 -9.17 3.22 11.20
N ALA A 158 -7.85 3.14 10.97
CA ALA A 158 -6.87 2.73 11.97
C ALA A 158 -6.87 3.59 13.24
N LEU A 159 -7.31 4.85 13.13
CA LEU A 159 -7.48 5.76 14.27
C LEU A 159 -8.92 5.87 14.78
N GLU A 160 -9.87 5.24 14.10
CA GLU A 160 -11.25 5.17 14.58
C GLU A 160 -11.35 4.00 15.54
N GLY A 161 -10.95 4.24 16.79
CA GLY A 161 -11.06 3.29 17.89
C GLY A 161 -12.41 2.57 17.88
N GLU A 162 -12.39 1.26 18.20
CA GLU A 162 -13.45 0.28 17.97
C GLU A 162 -14.86 0.83 18.25
N ARG A 163 -15.47 1.47 17.25
CA ARG A 163 -16.85 1.96 17.37
C ARG A 163 -17.79 0.78 17.28
N GLY A 164 -18.16 0.26 18.46
CA GLY A 164 -19.44 -0.36 18.83
C GLY A 164 -20.23 -1.04 17.72
N ARG A 165 -19.59 -1.88 16.89
CA ARG A 165 -20.23 -2.54 15.77
C ARG A 165 -20.78 -3.87 16.27
N SER A 166 -22.11 -3.99 16.30
CA SER A 166 -22.79 -5.21 16.75
C SER A 166 -22.18 -6.42 16.04
N ARG A 167 -21.59 -7.37 16.79
CA ARG A 167 -20.75 -8.48 16.28
C ARG A 167 -21.36 -9.20 15.07
N GLY A 168 -22.69 -9.36 15.01
CA GLY A 168 -23.38 -10.02 13.91
C GLY A 168 -23.44 -9.24 12.59
N LYS A 169 -23.70 -7.92 12.63
CA LYS A 169 -23.83 -7.09 11.41
C LYS A 169 -22.48 -6.84 10.74
N GLY A 170 -21.42 -6.67 11.54
CA GLY A 170 -20.05 -6.51 11.02
C GLY A 170 -19.56 -7.75 10.28
N PHE A 171 -19.82 -8.94 10.83
CA PHE A 171 -19.48 -10.21 10.19
C PHE A 171 -20.21 -10.40 8.87
N PHE A 172 -21.54 -10.18 8.84
CA PHE A 172 -22.31 -10.35 7.61
C PHE A 172 -21.90 -9.37 6.50
N MET A 173 -21.60 -8.11 6.86
CA MET A 173 -21.14 -7.11 5.90
C MET A 173 -19.75 -7.46 5.34
N ALA A 174 -18.83 -7.92 6.19
CA ALA A 174 -17.51 -8.38 5.75
C ALA A 174 -17.62 -9.63 4.86
N TRP A 175 -18.47 -10.60 5.24
CA TRP A 175 -18.72 -11.80 4.43
C TRP A 175 -19.30 -11.44 3.06
N ALA A 176 -20.33 -10.60 3.01
CA ALA A 176 -20.94 -10.15 1.76
C ALA A 176 -19.94 -9.42 0.85
N PHE A 177 -19.07 -8.58 1.44
CA PHE A 177 -17.99 -7.92 0.72
C PHE A 177 -16.98 -8.93 0.14
N CYS A 178 -16.55 -9.92 0.94
CA CYS A 178 -15.64 -10.97 0.47
C CYS A 178 -16.26 -11.79 -0.67
N VAL A 179 -17.53 -12.17 -0.56
CA VAL A 179 -18.23 -12.91 -1.62
C VAL A 179 -18.35 -12.07 -2.89
N ALA A 180 -18.73 -10.78 -2.77
CA ALA A 180 -18.82 -9.88 -3.90
C ALA A 180 -17.45 -9.67 -4.58
N LEU A 181 -16.37 -9.55 -3.80
CA LEU A 181 -15.02 -9.41 -4.31
C LEU A 181 -14.56 -10.68 -5.06
N LEU A 182 -14.83 -11.86 -4.50
CA LEU A 182 -14.54 -13.13 -5.18
C LEU A 182 -15.33 -13.24 -6.49
N ALA A 183 -16.62 -12.91 -6.48
CA ALA A 183 -17.41 -12.90 -7.70
C ALA A 183 -16.82 -11.93 -8.74
N ALA A 184 -16.45 -10.71 -8.34
CA ALA A 184 -15.84 -9.73 -9.24
C ALA A 184 -14.49 -10.19 -9.83
N ILE A 185 -13.76 -11.06 -9.13
CA ILE A 185 -12.49 -11.63 -9.62
C ILE A 185 -12.72 -12.84 -10.52
N PHE A 186 -13.59 -13.78 -10.13
CA PHE A 186 -13.73 -15.06 -10.84
C PHE A 186 -14.72 -15.00 -12.00
N LEU A 187 -15.82 -14.24 -11.87
CA LEU A 187 -16.88 -14.19 -12.88
C LEU A 187 -16.37 -13.68 -14.26
N PRO A 188 -15.52 -12.63 -14.33
CA PRO A 188 -14.93 -12.20 -15.61
C PRO A 188 -14.06 -13.28 -16.25
N THR A 189 -13.25 -14.01 -15.46
CA THR A 189 -12.38 -15.07 -16.01
C THR A 189 -13.16 -16.22 -16.63
N PHE A 190 -14.37 -16.49 -16.14
CA PHE A 190 -15.24 -17.56 -16.64
C PHE A 190 -16.09 -17.10 -17.84
N LEU A 191 -16.64 -15.89 -17.78
CA LEU A 191 -17.55 -15.35 -18.82
C LEU A 191 -16.81 -14.76 -20.03
N LEU A 192 -15.63 -14.17 -19.83
CA LEU A 192 -14.89 -13.42 -20.85
C LEU A 192 -13.60 -14.15 -21.24
N THR A 193 -13.75 -15.24 -21.98
CA THR A 193 -12.65 -16.05 -22.52
C THR A 193 -12.05 -15.49 -23.80
N ASN A 194 -12.59 -14.38 -24.32
CA ASN A 194 -12.09 -13.73 -25.53
C ASN A 194 -10.60 -13.39 -25.40
N PRO A 195 -9.76 -13.79 -26.38
CA PRO A 195 -8.34 -13.50 -26.35
C PRO A 195 -8.14 -11.99 -26.53
N LEU A 196 -7.46 -11.36 -25.57
CA LEU A 196 -7.11 -9.94 -25.64
C LEU A 196 -5.77 -9.78 -26.35
N LEU A 197 -4.75 -10.53 -25.92
CA LEU A 197 -3.39 -10.47 -26.44
C LEU A 197 -2.76 -11.87 -26.48
N THR A 198 -2.18 -12.23 -27.61
CA THR A 198 -1.33 -13.42 -27.77
C THR A 198 0.13 -12.98 -27.71
N LEU A 199 0.82 -13.35 -26.63
CA LEU A 199 2.20 -12.93 -26.40
C LEU A 199 3.15 -14.10 -26.56
N TRP A 200 4.29 -13.83 -27.21
CA TRP A 200 5.43 -14.74 -27.17
C TRP A 200 6.04 -14.75 -25.78
N LEU A 201 6.56 -15.90 -25.33
CA LEU A 201 7.13 -16.06 -23.99
C LEU A 201 8.16 -14.96 -23.62
N PRO A 202 9.16 -14.61 -24.47
CA PRO A 202 10.10 -13.53 -24.14
C PRO A 202 9.43 -12.16 -24.02
N VAL A 203 8.40 -11.89 -24.83
CA VAL A 203 7.63 -10.64 -24.78
C VAL A 203 6.81 -10.59 -23.49
N ALA A 204 6.21 -11.71 -23.07
CA ALA A 204 5.50 -11.80 -21.80
C ALA A 204 6.43 -11.51 -20.61
N VAL A 205 7.65 -12.07 -20.62
CA VAL A 205 8.68 -11.75 -19.61
C VAL A 205 9.04 -10.27 -19.61
N ALA A 206 9.22 -9.66 -20.79
CA ALA A 206 9.49 -8.23 -20.88
C ALA A 206 8.34 -7.37 -20.32
N VAL A 207 7.09 -7.76 -20.57
CA VAL A 207 5.89 -7.08 -20.04
C VAL A 207 5.82 -7.18 -18.51
N VAL A 208 6.26 -8.30 -17.91
CA VAL A 208 6.33 -8.44 -16.44
C VAL A 208 7.39 -7.51 -15.83
N ILE A 209 8.54 -7.36 -16.49
CA ILE A 209 9.68 -6.59 -15.97
C ILE A 209 9.50 -5.08 -16.20
N LEU A 210 8.83 -4.69 -17.28
CA LEU A 210 8.67 -3.29 -17.68
C LEU A 210 8.13 -2.38 -16.55
N PRO A 211 7.06 -2.74 -15.80
CA PRO A 211 6.58 -1.92 -14.68
C PRO A 211 7.64 -1.69 -13.59
N LEU A 212 8.50 -2.66 -13.31
CA LEU A 212 9.58 -2.52 -12.32
C LEU A 212 10.67 -1.55 -12.77
N LEU A 213 11.01 -1.58 -14.07
CA LEU A 213 11.95 -0.63 -14.65
C LEU A 213 11.38 0.79 -14.59
N VAL A 214 10.10 0.97 -14.96
CA VAL A 214 9.42 2.25 -14.88
C VAL A 214 9.36 2.73 -13.42
N HIS A 215 9.03 1.85 -12.47
CA HIS A 215 9.04 2.17 -11.04
C HIS A 215 10.41 2.68 -10.59
N GLY A 216 11.51 1.99 -10.97
CA GLY A 216 12.87 2.42 -10.61
C GLY A 216 13.28 3.78 -11.20
N VAL A 217 12.80 4.12 -12.40
CA VAL A 217 13.02 5.45 -13.00
C VAL A 217 12.18 6.52 -12.32
N LEU A 218 10.91 6.23 -12.04
CA LEU A 218 9.96 7.16 -11.44
C LEU A 218 10.35 7.49 -9.99
N ALA A 219 10.79 6.50 -9.22
CA ALA A 219 11.31 6.66 -7.86
C ALA A 219 12.48 7.65 -7.83
N ARG A 220 13.47 7.48 -8.73
CA ARG A 220 14.63 8.38 -8.85
C ARG A 220 14.25 9.79 -9.31
N TRP A 221 13.14 9.95 -10.03
CA TRP A 221 12.65 11.26 -10.42
C TRP A 221 11.96 11.98 -9.27
N MET A 222 11.21 11.25 -8.42
CA MET A 222 10.52 11.83 -7.27
C MET A 222 11.41 12.09 -6.04
N GLU A 223 12.57 11.46 -5.95
CA GLU A 223 13.58 11.75 -4.93
C GLU A 223 14.38 13.04 -5.17
N ARG A 224 14.30 13.64 -6.37
CA ARG A 224 15.04 14.87 -6.75
C ARG A 224 14.28 16.13 -6.39
#